data_AF-A0A7W0J723-F1
#
_entry.id   AF-A0A7W0J723-F1
#
_cell.length_a   1.000
_cell.length_b   1.000
_cell.length_c   1.000
_cell.angle_alpha   90.00
_cell.angle_beta   90.00
_cell.angle_gamma   90.00
#
_symmetry.space_group_name_H-M   'P 1'
#
loop_
_entity.id
_entity.type
_entity.pdbx_description
1 polymer ?
#
loop_
_entity_poly.entity_id
_entity_poly.type
_entity_poly.pdbx_seq_one_letter_code
_entity_poly.pdbx_strand_id
1 'polypeptide(L)'
;MVDSLKKIYFRVQNRINLILIFLLVAVIAFFAWQLENRVYAIFILSFYIVALFFKQRLHFELIIVPIILFLIFNTLTLEALLLLKKSDLPSIQHPKAELSNLFTPHSGQGVLPSKVLDMISILNENGIETYKLSEKFSADIVIYQRIVEGAWPIEPDNNSVFTLIAIDEMENYQDCLTIDKKEDVVLVNCR
;
A
#
# COMPACT_ATOMS: atom_id res chain seq x y z
N MET A 1 51.12 -31.71 14.36
CA MET A 1 49.87 -32.40 13.98
C MET A 1 48.65 -31.47 14.01
N VAL A 2 48.52 -30.59 15.02
CA VAL A 2 47.40 -29.62 15.16
C VAL A 2 47.29 -28.62 13.99
N ASP A 3 48.40 -28.14 13.43
CA ASP A 3 48.38 -27.19 12.30
C ASP A 3 47.91 -27.80 10.97
N SER A 4 48.14 -29.09 10.78
CA SER A 4 47.65 -29.84 9.61
C SER A 4 46.11 -29.93 9.62
N LEU A 5 45.55 -30.24 10.78
CA LEU A 5 44.10 -30.36 10.97
C LEU A 5 43.39 -29.00 10.81
N LYS A 6 43.95 -27.91 11.36
CA LYS A 6 43.43 -26.55 11.15
C LYS A 6 43.42 -26.15 9.68
N LYS A 7 44.47 -26.48 8.93
CA LYS A 7 44.58 -26.16 7.49
C LYS A 7 43.58 -26.95 6.63
N ILE A 8 43.27 -28.19 7.02
CA ILE A 8 42.25 -29.02 6.37
C ILE A 8 40.85 -28.49 6.68
N TYR A 9 40.56 -28.20 7.95
CA TYR A 9 39.28 -27.62 8.36
C TYR A 9 38.98 -26.30 7.65
N PHE A 10 39.94 -25.38 7.60
CA PHE A 10 39.79 -24.10 6.91
C PHE A 10 39.53 -24.26 5.40
N ARG A 11 40.18 -25.24 4.76
CA ARG A 11 39.97 -25.55 3.34
C ARG A 11 38.57 -26.10 3.08
N VAL A 12 38.07 -26.99 3.94
CA VAL A 12 36.73 -27.57 3.82
C VAL A 12 35.66 -26.51 4.06
N GLN A 13 35.81 -25.69 5.10
CA GLN A 13 34.87 -24.62 5.41
C GLN A 13 34.78 -23.57 4.30
N ASN A 14 35.92 -23.22 3.68
CA ASN A 14 35.92 -22.28 2.56
C ASN A 14 35.22 -22.86 1.31
N ARG A 15 35.29 -24.18 1.07
CA ARG A 15 34.54 -24.84 -0.01
C ARG A 15 33.04 -24.85 0.26
N ILE A 16 32.63 -25.14 1.49
CA ILE A 16 31.22 -25.13 1.88
C ILE A 16 30.64 -23.71 1.72
N ASN A 17 31.36 -22.68 2.18
CA ASN A 17 30.92 -21.29 2.03
C ASN A 17 30.75 -20.89 0.56
N LEU A 18 31.66 -21.29 -0.33
CA LEU A 18 31.53 -21.01 -1.77
C LEU A 18 30.28 -21.67 -2.38
N ILE A 19 29.97 -22.90 -1.98
CA ILE A 19 28.76 -23.61 -2.44
C ILE A 19 27.50 -22.89 -1.94
N LEU A 20 27.47 -22.47 -0.68
CA LEU A 20 26.33 -21.74 -0.10
C LEU A 20 26.11 -20.39 -0.79
N ILE A 21 27.18 -19.64 -1.06
CA ILE A 21 27.09 -18.35 -1.77
C ILE A 21 26.61 -18.57 -3.21
N PHE A 22 27.09 -19.60 -3.91
CA PHE A 22 26.62 -19.93 -5.25
C PHE A 22 25.10 -20.23 -5.26
N LEU A 23 24.63 -21.04 -4.31
CA LEU A 23 23.21 -21.34 -4.16
C LEU A 23 22.39 -20.07 -3.90
N LEU A 24 22.88 -19.18 -3.02
CA LEU A 24 22.23 -17.91 -2.74
C LEU A 24 22.11 -17.03 -3.99
N VAL A 25 23.19 -16.88 -4.75
CA VAL A 25 23.22 -16.10 -5.99
C VAL A 25 22.26 -16.70 -7.03
N ALA A 26 22.22 -18.03 -7.15
CA ALA A 26 21.31 -18.71 -8.06
C ALA A 26 19.83 -18.49 -7.69
N VAL A 27 19.49 -18.52 -6.40
CA VAL A 27 18.14 -18.23 -5.90
C VAL A 27 17.76 -16.78 -6.20
N ILE A 28 18.64 -15.82 -5.94
CA ILE A 28 18.39 -14.39 -6.23
C ILE A 28 18.19 -14.18 -7.73
N ALA A 29 19.03 -14.78 -8.58
CA ALA A 29 18.90 -14.69 -10.03
C ALA A 29 17.59 -15.32 -10.52
N PHE A 30 17.16 -16.43 -9.92
CA PHE A 30 15.87 -17.06 -10.22
C PHE A 30 14.69 -16.14 -9.87
N PHE A 31 14.69 -15.54 -8.69
CA PHE A 31 13.65 -14.57 -8.31
C PHE A 31 13.64 -13.34 -9.21
N ALA A 32 14.82 -12.79 -9.53
CA ALA A 32 14.93 -11.68 -10.48
C ALA A 32 14.38 -12.04 -11.86
N TRP A 33 14.57 -13.28 -12.31
CA TRP A 33 14.01 -13.78 -13.56
C TRP A 33 12.49 -13.90 -13.53
N GLN A 34 11.91 -14.38 -12.41
CA GLN A 34 10.46 -14.46 -12.21
C GLN A 34 9.79 -13.08 -12.17
N LEU A 35 10.49 -12.07 -11.63
CA LEU A 35 10.03 -10.68 -11.56
C LEU A 35 10.30 -9.89 -12.87
N GLU A 36 10.46 -10.58 -14.00
CA GLU A 36 10.74 -10.03 -15.33
C GLU A 36 12.04 -9.21 -15.48
N ASN A 37 12.88 -9.17 -14.44
CA ASN A 37 14.18 -8.49 -14.43
C ASN A 37 15.30 -9.37 -15.02
N ARG A 38 15.10 -9.83 -16.26
CA ARG A 38 15.97 -10.82 -16.94
C ARG A 38 17.41 -10.32 -17.12
N VAL A 39 17.59 -9.04 -17.44
CA VAL A 39 18.91 -8.43 -17.63
C VAL A 39 19.70 -8.45 -16.32
N TYR A 40 19.05 -8.14 -15.19
CA TYR A 40 19.66 -8.15 -13.87
C TYR A 40 20.06 -9.56 -13.42
N ALA A 41 19.22 -10.56 -13.68
CA ALA A 41 19.52 -11.96 -13.38
C ALA A 41 20.78 -12.44 -14.13
N ILE A 42 20.89 -12.16 -15.43
CA ILE A 42 22.06 -12.49 -16.26
C ILE A 42 23.29 -11.72 -15.75
N PHE A 43 23.12 -10.45 -15.42
CA PHE A 43 24.20 -9.61 -14.91
C PHE A 43 24.79 -10.18 -13.61
N ILE A 44 23.98 -10.45 -12.59
CA ILE A 44 24.47 -11.00 -11.31
C ILE A 44 25.21 -12.32 -11.52
N LEU A 45 24.68 -13.22 -12.37
CA LEU A 45 25.34 -14.50 -12.66
C LEU A 45 26.70 -14.31 -13.32
N SER A 46 26.76 -13.48 -14.37
CA SER A 46 28.01 -13.16 -15.06
C SER A 46 29.04 -12.52 -14.13
N PHE A 47 28.58 -11.60 -13.28
CA PHE A 47 29.39 -10.88 -12.33
C PHE A 47 29.93 -11.79 -11.22
N TYR A 48 29.11 -12.72 -10.71
CA TYR A 48 29.54 -13.73 -9.75
C TYR A 48 30.61 -14.66 -10.32
N ILE A 49 30.46 -15.09 -11.57
CA ILE A 49 31.48 -15.89 -12.26
C ILE A 49 32.79 -15.10 -12.36
N VAL A 50 32.73 -13.83 -12.78
CA VAL A 50 33.90 -12.94 -12.82
C VAL A 50 34.54 -12.81 -11.43
N ALA A 51 33.74 -12.60 -10.38
CA ALA A 51 34.19 -12.50 -8.99
C ALA A 51 34.89 -13.78 -8.49
N LEU A 52 34.48 -14.97 -8.95
CA LEU A 52 35.15 -16.24 -8.63
C LEU A 52 36.57 -16.32 -9.23
N PHE A 53 36.78 -15.72 -10.40
CA PHE A 53 38.11 -15.68 -11.05
C PHE A 53 39.06 -14.68 -10.36
N PHE A 54 38.53 -13.56 -9.85
CA PHE A 54 39.32 -12.54 -9.15
C PHE A 54 39.42 -12.85 -7.64
N LYS A 55 40.48 -13.57 -7.24
CA LYS A 55 40.74 -13.95 -5.84
C LYS A 55 40.69 -12.77 -4.85
N GLN A 56 39.65 -12.79 -4.01
CA GLN A 56 39.65 -12.51 -2.56
C GLN A 56 39.99 -11.11 -2.00
N ARG A 57 40.22 -10.06 -2.81
CA ARG A 57 40.53 -8.72 -2.24
C ARG A 57 39.45 -7.63 -2.37
N LEU A 58 38.36 -7.85 -3.11
CA LEU A 58 37.44 -6.76 -3.48
C LEU A 58 35.96 -7.08 -3.25
N HIS A 59 35.61 -7.82 -2.19
CA HIS A 59 34.21 -8.16 -1.89
C HIS A 59 33.29 -6.93 -1.76
N PHE A 60 33.81 -5.78 -1.35
CA PHE A 60 33.02 -4.55 -1.15
C PHE A 60 32.69 -3.84 -2.48
N GLU A 61 33.66 -3.72 -3.39
CA GLU A 61 33.43 -3.19 -4.75
C GLU A 61 32.48 -4.09 -5.54
N LEU A 62 32.55 -5.40 -5.30
CA LEU A 62 31.66 -6.39 -5.88
C LEU A 62 30.20 -6.30 -5.40
N ILE A 63 29.91 -5.65 -4.28
CA ILE A 63 28.54 -5.44 -3.79
C ILE A 63 27.99 -4.09 -4.25
N ILE A 64 28.84 -3.05 -4.28
CA ILE A 64 28.44 -1.69 -4.66
C ILE A 64 28.03 -1.63 -6.13
N VAL A 65 28.80 -2.24 -7.03
CA VAL A 65 28.53 -2.23 -8.48
C VAL A 65 27.14 -2.82 -8.82
N PRO A 66 26.74 -4.01 -8.33
CA PRO A 66 25.40 -4.53 -8.59
C PRO A 66 24.28 -3.73 -7.92
N ILE A 67 24.50 -3.09 -6.76
CA ILE A 67 23.50 -2.20 -6.15
C ILE A 67 23.29 -0.95 -7.02
N ILE A 68 24.37 -0.31 -7.47
CA ILE A 68 24.30 0.86 -8.35
C ILE A 68 23.63 0.49 -9.68
N LEU A 69 24.02 -0.65 -10.27
CA LEU A 69 23.40 -1.12 -11.50
C LEU A 69 21.94 -1.51 -11.31
N PHE A 70 21.56 -2.09 -10.17
CA PHE A 70 20.15 -2.32 -9.84
C PHE A 70 19.37 -1.00 -9.80
N LEU A 71 19.90 0.04 -9.15
CA LEU A 71 19.24 1.35 -9.11
C LEU A 71 19.14 2.01 -10.49
N ILE A 72 20.13 1.83 -11.37
CA ILE A 72 20.15 2.43 -12.72
C ILE A 72 19.24 1.67 -13.69
N PHE A 73 19.26 0.32 -13.65
CA PHE A 73 18.57 -0.52 -14.63
C PHE A 73 17.16 -0.93 -14.21
N ASN A 74 16.79 -0.75 -12.95
CA ASN A 74 15.43 -1.04 -12.50
C ASN A 74 14.55 0.20 -12.69
N THR A 75 14.07 0.40 -13.91
CA THR A 75 13.21 1.52 -14.34
C THR A 75 11.97 1.71 -13.45
N LEU A 76 11.43 0.61 -12.90
CA LEU A 76 10.32 0.60 -11.94
C LEU A 76 10.65 1.38 -10.65
N THR A 77 11.91 1.37 -10.20
CA THR A 77 12.31 2.08 -8.97
C THR A 77 12.37 3.59 -9.17
N LEU A 78 12.76 4.04 -10.37
CA LEU A 78 12.91 5.46 -10.67
C LEU A 78 11.54 6.10 -10.88
N GLU A 79 10.62 5.41 -11.54
CA GLU A 79 9.21 5.82 -11.64
C GLU A 79 8.51 5.84 -10.26
N ALA A 80 8.73 4.80 -9.43
CA ALA A 80 8.19 4.79 -8.07
C ALA A 80 8.76 5.91 -7.19
N LEU A 81 10.06 6.22 -7.30
CA LEU A 81 10.69 7.34 -6.61
C LEU A 81 10.16 8.69 -7.09
N LEU A 82 9.92 8.85 -8.39
CA LEU A 82 9.32 10.06 -8.95
C LEU A 82 7.85 10.22 -8.51
N LEU A 83 7.09 9.13 -8.43
CA LEU A 83 5.73 9.12 -7.93
C LEU A 83 5.68 9.49 -6.44
N LEU A 84 6.50 8.85 -5.59
CA LEU A 84 6.63 9.19 -4.17
C LEU A 84 7.06 10.66 -3.98
N LYS A 85 8.05 11.11 -4.75
CA LYS A 85 8.48 12.52 -4.71
C LYS A 85 7.33 13.45 -5.08
N LYS A 86 6.49 13.10 -6.05
CA LYS A 86 5.40 13.97 -6.52
C LYS A 86 4.17 13.93 -5.60
N SER A 87 3.87 12.79 -4.98
CA SER A 87 2.75 12.65 -4.04
C SER A 87 3.09 13.17 -2.64
N ASP A 88 4.33 12.99 -2.17
CA ASP A 88 4.65 13.17 -0.75
C ASP A 88 5.47 14.44 -0.47
N LEU A 89 6.07 15.10 -1.47
CA LEU A 89 6.76 16.38 -1.23
C LEU A 89 5.89 17.42 -0.53
N PRO A 90 4.63 17.64 -0.96
CA PRO A 90 3.78 18.64 -0.33
C PRO A 90 3.53 18.32 1.15
N SER A 91 3.29 17.06 1.47
CA SER A 91 3.04 16.56 2.83
C SER A 91 4.29 16.64 3.73
N ILE A 92 5.48 16.42 3.15
CA ILE A 92 6.77 16.55 3.85
C ILE A 92 7.17 18.02 4.04
N GLN A 93 6.87 18.89 3.07
CA GLN A 93 7.21 20.31 3.12
C GLN A 93 6.24 21.12 3.98
N HIS A 94 4.98 20.71 4.06
CA HIS A 94 3.93 21.40 4.82
C HIS A 94 3.17 20.46 5.77
N PRO A 95 3.86 19.75 6.69
CA PRO A 95 3.22 18.76 7.56
C PRO A 95 2.16 19.38 8.48
N LYS A 96 2.31 20.67 8.84
CA LYS A 96 1.31 21.40 9.62
C LYS A 96 0.00 21.63 8.87
N ALA A 97 0.07 21.87 7.56
CA ALA A 97 -1.13 22.08 6.75
C ALA A 97 -1.91 20.77 6.60
N GLU A 98 -1.21 19.66 6.36
CA GLU A 98 -1.84 18.34 6.30
C GLU A 98 -2.40 17.89 7.65
N LEU A 99 -1.66 18.07 8.74
CA LEU A 99 -2.18 17.80 10.08
C LEU A 99 -3.40 18.68 10.39
N SER A 100 -3.39 19.96 9.99
CA SER A 100 -4.55 20.84 10.15
C SER A 100 -5.75 20.33 9.36
N ASN A 101 -5.56 19.85 8.13
CA ASN A 101 -6.64 19.27 7.33
C ASN A 101 -7.29 18.07 8.02
N LEU A 102 -6.50 17.18 8.63
CA LEU A 102 -7.03 16.03 9.38
C LEU A 102 -7.95 16.42 10.55
N PHE A 103 -7.78 17.61 11.13
CA PHE A 103 -8.62 18.12 12.21
C PHE A 103 -9.61 19.20 11.78
N THR A 104 -9.73 19.46 10.48
CA THR A 104 -10.68 20.42 9.93
C THR A 104 -11.91 19.68 9.44
N PRO A 105 -13.13 20.04 9.92
CA PRO A 105 -14.36 19.41 9.46
C PRO A 105 -14.49 19.48 7.94
N HIS A 106 -15.02 18.43 7.33
CA HIS A 106 -15.29 18.38 5.88
C HIS A 106 -14.05 18.52 4.96
N SER A 107 -12.84 18.33 5.50
CA SER A 107 -11.64 18.26 4.68
C SER A 107 -11.66 17.01 3.80
N GLY A 108 -10.99 17.05 2.63
CA GLY A 108 -10.89 15.89 1.74
C GLY A 108 -12.12 15.60 0.87
N GLN A 109 -13.19 16.40 0.94
CA GLN A 109 -14.38 16.18 0.09
C GLN A 109 -14.09 16.25 -1.42
N GLY A 110 -13.09 17.03 -1.84
CA GLY A 110 -12.71 17.18 -3.26
C GLY A 110 -12.19 15.91 -3.95
N VAL A 111 -11.93 14.83 -3.20
CA VAL A 111 -11.48 13.53 -3.73
C VAL A 111 -12.51 12.41 -3.53
N LEU A 112 -13.68 12.72 -2.97
CA LEU A 112 -14.71 11.73 -2.69
C LEU A 112 -15.55 11.41 -3.94
N PRO A 113 -16.02 10.15 -4.10
CA PRO A 113 -17.00 9.81 -5.12
C PRO A 113 -18.30 10.59 -4.94
N SER A 114 -19.00 10.90 -6.05
CA SER A 114 -20.27 11.66 -6.02
C SER A 114 -21.29 11.07 -5.04
N LYS A 115 -21.46 9.75 -5.07
CA LYS A 115 -22.37 9.02 -4.16
C LYS A 115 -22.08 9.26 -2.68
N VAL A 116 -20.80 9.38 -2.30
CA VAL A 116 -20.40 9.67 -0.92
C VAL A 116 -20.65 11.14 -0.59
N LEU A 117 -20.46 12.06 -1.54
CA LEU A 117 -20.83 13.46 -1.37
C LEU A 117 -22.34 13.62 -1.15
N ASP A 118 -23.18 12.87 -1.86
CA ASP A 118 -24.63 12.88 -1.66
C ASP A 118 -25.01 12.37 -0.26
N MET A 119 -24.40 11.28 0.20
CA MET A 119 -24.58 10.77 1.57
C MET A 119 -24.23 11.85 2.61
N ILE A 120 -23.04 12.46 2.50
CA ILE A 120 -22.58 13.49 3.44
C ILE A 120 -23.50 14.71 3.40
N SER A 121 -23.93 15.11 2.20
CA SER A 121 -24.82 16.25 1.99
C SER A 121 -26.19 16.00 2.65
N ILE A 122 -26.78 14.82 2.46
CA ILE A 122 -28.04 14.44 3.12
C ILE A 122 -27.88 14.46 4.65
N LEU A 123 -26.81 13.91 5.20
CA LEU A 123 -26.60 13.91 6.66
C LEU A 123 -26.47 15.33 7.22
N ASN A 124 -25.69 16.20 6.58
CA ASN A 124 -25.49 17.59 7.01
C ASN A 124 -26.77 18.43 6.90
N GLU A 125 -27.49 18.33 5.78
CA GLU A 125 -28.71 19.12 5.54
C GLU A 125 -29.83 18.76 6.52
N ASN A 126 -29.85 17.53 7.01
CA ASN A 126 -30.83 17.04 7.97
C ASN A 126 -30.34 17.09 9.43
N GLY A 127 -29.14 17.63 9.70
CA GLY A 127 -28.60 17.77 11.06
C GLY A 127 -28.42 16.45 11.79
N ILE A 128 -28.01 15.39 11.07
CA ILE A 128 -27.81 14.05 11.64
C ILE A 128 -26.46 13.99 12.35
N GLU A 129 -26.45 13.54 13.61
CA GLU A 129 -25.23 13.38 14.40
C GLU A 129 -24.64 11.96 14.32
N THR A 130 -25.51 10.95 14.22
CA THR A 130 -25.10 9.55 14.05
C THR A 130 -25.93 8.86 12.98
N TYR A 131 -25.30 7.96 12.22
CA TYR A 131 -25.96 7.25 11.11
C TYR A 131 -25.58 5.78 11.05
N LYS A 132 -26.42 4.99 10.42
CA LYS A 132 -26.16 3.60 10.06
C LYS A 132 -26.12 3.47 8.54
N LEU A 133 -25.35 2.52 8.04
CA LEU A 133 -25.36 2.13 6.63
C LEU A 133 -26.20 0.86 6.44
N SER A 134 -26.87 0.76 5.29
CA SER A 134 -27.47 -0.51 4.85
C SER A 134 -26.43 -1.62 4.69
N GLU A 135 -26.89 -2.86 4.58
CA GLU A 135 -26.02 -4.01 4.31
C GLU A 135 -25.23 -3.81 3.00
N LYS A 136 -25.88 -3.27 1.97
CA LYS A 136 -25.23 -3.02 0.68
C LYS A 136 -24.10 -1.99 0.78
N PHE A 137 -24.33 -0.87 1.48
CA PHE A 137 -23.29 0.16 1.64
C PHE A 137 -22.20 -0.23 2.64
N SER A 138 -22.52 -1.02 3.66
CA SER A 138 -21.51 -1.54 4.59
C SER A 138 -20.66 -2.67 3.98
N ALA A 139 -21.21 -3.45 3.04
CA ALA A 139 -20.45 -4.46 2.30
C ALA A 139 -19.48 -3.88 1.26
N ASP A 140 -19.77 -2.69 0.74
CA ASP A 140 -18.83 -1.95 -0.13
C ASP A 140 -17.78 -1.24 0.73
N ILE A 141 -16.60 -1.88 0.84
CA ILE A 141 -15.47 -1.38 1.63
C ILE A 141 -15.06 0.04 1.21
N VAL A 142 -15.15 0.37 -0.08
CA VAL A 142 -14.75 1.68 -0.59
C VAL A 142 -15.75 2.73 -0.14
N ILE A 143 -17.05 2.47 -0.27
CA ILE A 143 -18.09 3.38 0.23
C ILE A 143 -17.96 3.53 1.74
N TYR A 144 -17.91 2.43 2.48
CA TYR A 144 -17.81 2.41 3.94
C TYR A 144 -16.65 3.27 4.44
N GLN A 145 -15.43 3.05 3.92
CA GLN A 145 -14.27 3.82 4.35
C GLN A 145 -14.45 5.32 4.03
N ARG A 146 -14.89 5.63 2.81
CA ARG A 146 -15.00 7.02 2.34
C ARG A 146 -16.06 7.82 3.08
N ILE A 147 -17.19 7.21 3.44
CA ILE A 147 -18.22 7.90 4.21
C ILE A 147 -17.78 8.12 5.65
N VAL A 148 -17.13 7.14 6.28
CA VAL A 148 -16.61 7.28 7.65
C VAL A 148 -15.55 8.38 7.75
N GLU A 149 -14.64 8.45 6.78
CA GLU A 149 -13.62 9.50 6.72
C GLU A 149 -14.23 10.87 6.35
N GLY A 150 -15.11 10.91 5.35
CA GLY A 150 -15.62 12.15 4.78
C GLY A 150 -16.76 12.82 5.55
N ALA A 151 -17.53 12.04 6.31
CA ALA A 151 -18.66 12.56 7.09
C ALA A 151 -18.25 13.19 8.42
N TRP A 152 -16.97 13.08 8.83
CA TRP A 152 -16.49 13.65 10.10
C TRP A 152 -16.90 15.14 10.22
N PRO A 153 -17.57 15.55 11.33
CA PRO A 153 -17.66 14.87 12.62
C PRO A 153 -18.87 13.93 12.85
N ILE A 154 -19.67 13.63 11.83
CA ILE A 154 -20.86 12.77 11.95
C ILE A 154 -20.40 11.30 12.05
N GLU A 155 -20.85 10.58 13.08
CA GLU A 155 -20.30 9.26 13.42
C GLU A 155 -21.18 8.09 12.93
N PRO A 156 -20.58 7.01 12.41
CA PRO A 156 -21.30 5.77 12.17
C PRO A 156 -21.66 5.08 13.50
N ASP A 157 -22.94 4.78 13.71
CA ASP A 157 -23.44 3.99 14.84
C ASP A 157 -24.47 2.97 14.36
N ASN A 158 -24.21 1.69 14.66
CA ASN A 158 -25.12 0.60 14.32
C ASN A 158 -26.47 0.66 15.06
N ASN A 159 -26.56 1.44 16.14
CA ASN A 159 -27.78 1.70 16.89
C ASN A 159 -28.51 2.99 16.44
N SER A 160 -27.97 3.73 15.46
CA SER A 160 -28.66 4.91 14.94
C SER A 160 -29.99 4.53 14.30
N VAL A 161 -31.03 5.33 14.58
CA VAL A 161 -32.35 5.22 13.93
C VAL A 161 -32.30 5.73 12.48
N PHE A 162 -31.27 6.50 12.13
CA PHE A 162 -31.09 7.05 10.80
C PHE A 162 -30.22 6.13 9.96
N THR A 163 -30.77 5.61 8.88
CA THR A 163 -30.06 4.67 7.99
C THR A 163 -29.94 5.26 6.59
N LEU A 164 -28.72 5.29 6.05
CA LEU A 164 -28.47 5.54 4.63
C LEU A 164 -28.61 4.22 3.87
N ILE A 165 -29.51 4.21 2.89
CA ILE A 165 -29.83 3.05 2.06
C ILE A 165 -29.70 3.39 0.59
N ALA A 166 -29.43 2.40 -0.25
CA ALA A 166 -29.49 2.59 -1.69
C ALA A 166 -30.95 2.69 -2.14
N ILE A 167 -31.20 3.45 -3.22
CA ILE A 167 -32.56 3.63 -3.77
C ILE A 167 -33.25 2.31 -4.13
N ASP A 168 -32.49 1.30 -4.54
CA ASP A 168 -33.00 -0.03 -4.90
C ASP A 168 -33.25 -0.93 -3.68
N GLU A 169 -32.85 -0.49 -2.48
CA GLU A 169 -33.16 -1.18 -1.21
C GLU A 169 -34.45 -0.68 -0.56
N MET A 170 -35.14 0.33 -1.12
CA MET A 170 -36.33 0.94 -0.52
C MET A 170 -37.43 -0.08 -0.18
N GLU A 171 -37.54 -1.17 -0.94
CA GLU A 171 -38.52 -2.23 -0.67
C GLU A 171 -38.27 -2.95 0.66
N ASN A 172 -37.03 -2.97 1.16
CA ASN A 172 -36.66 -3.60 2.43
C ASN A 172 -36.89 -2.67 3.64
N TYR A 173 -37.20 -1.38 3.40
CA TYR A 173 -37.33 -0.35 4.42
C TYR A 173 -38.71 0.36 4.34
N GLN A 174 -39.76 -0.35 3.91
CA GLN A 174 -41.11 0.21 3.74
C GLN A 174 -41.73 0.75 5.04
N ASP A 175 -41.36 0.16 6.17
CA ASP A 175 -41.85 0.58 7.50
C ASP A 175 -41.10 1.82 8.03
N CYS A 176 -40.03 2.26 7.36
CA CYS A 176 -39.23 3.40 7.79
C CYS A 176 -39.70 4.70 7.12
N LEU A 177 -39.63 5.81 7.87
CA LEU A 177 -39.95 7.13 7.33
C LEU A 177 -38.82 7.63 6.44
N THR A 178 -39.10 7.92 5.18
CA THR A 178 -38.13 8.60 4.30
C THR A 178 -37.96 10.06 4.74
N ILE A 179 -36.72 10.44 5.06
CA ILE A 179 -36.35 11.79 5.48
C ILE A 179 -35.93 12.63 4.28
N ASP A 180 -35.01 12.07 3.47
CA ASP A 180 -34.44 12.76 2.32
C ASP A 180 -33.91 11.77 1.28
N LYS A 181 -33.72 12.23 0.05
CA LYS A 181 -33.27 11.43 -1.09
C LYS A 181 -32.51 12.27 -2.10
N LYS A 182 -31.32 11.79 -2.48
CA LYS A 182 -30.53 12.34 -3.60
C LYS A 182 -29.98 11.22 -4.46
N GLU A 183 -30.19 11.33 -5.77
CA GLU A 183 -29.75 10.36 -6.78
C GLU A 183 -30.01 8.90 -6.35
N ASP A 184 -28.93 8.18 -6.01
CA ASP A 184 -28.91 6.76 -5.65
C ASP A 184 -29.02 6.49 -4.14
N VAL A 185 -29.14 7.52 -3.31
CA VAL A 185 -29.04 7.43 -1.85
C VAL A 185 -30.31 7.97 -1.19
N VAL A 186 -30.80 7.27 -0.19
CA VAL A 186 -31.97 7.65 0.60
C VAL A 186 -31.61 7.60 2.09
N LEU A 187 -32.03 8.62 2.84
CA LEU A 187 -31.98 8.61 4.29
C LEU A 187 -33.35 8.24 4.83
N VAL A 188 -33.41 7.19 5.63
CA VAL A 188 -34.63 6.73 6.29
C VAL A 188 -34.48 6.76 7.81
N ASN A 189 -35.60 6.87 8.51
CA ASN A 189 -35.70 6.79 9.95
C ASN A 189 -36.51 5.54 10.34
N CYS A 190 -35.83 4.56 10.93
CA CYS A 190 -36.36 3.26 11.31
C CYS A 190 -36.47 3.17 12.84
N ARG A 191 -37.42 3.91 13.41
CA ARG A 191 -37.77 3.87 14.84
C ARG A 191 -38.66 2.68 15.19
#